data_AF-A0A833Z6Z7-F1
#
_entry.id   AF-A0A833Z6Z7-F1
#
_cell.length_a   1.000
_cell.length_b   1.000
_cell.length_c   1.000
_cell.angle_alpha   90.00
_cell.angle_beta   90.00
_cell.angle_gamma   90.00
#
_symmetry.space_group_name_H-M   'P 1'
#
loop_
_entity.id
_entity.type
_entity.pdbx_description
1 polymer ?
#
loop_
_entity_poly.entity_id
_entity_poly.type
_entity_poly.pdbx_seq_one_letter_code
_entity_poly.pdbx_strand_id
1 'polypeptide(L)'
;MMENFPNFMREKVTQIQETQRVPIKRKPKRPISRHIIIKMAKFQDKERILKAAREKQEVMYKGAPIRLAADFSMETLQARRESQEIFQVMRIRGLQPRLLYPERLSIKIEGQIRSSPNKSSLKEHTSTKPALQEMLKGLL
;
A
#
# COMPACT_ATOMS: atom_id res chain seq x y z
N MET A 1 -20.52 4.41 -6.94
CA MET A 1 -19.73 5.32 -6.07
C MET A 1 -20.51 5.77 -4.85
N MET A 2 -21.81 6.14 -4.96
CA MET A 2 -22.66 6.50 -3.80
C MET A 2 -22.74 5.39 -2.73
N GLU A 3 -22.81 4.13 -3.18
CA GLU A 3 -22.80 2.93 -2.32
C GLU A 3 -21.56 2.82 -1.42
N ASN A 4 -20.42 3.44 -1.79
CA ASN A 4 -19.19 3.33 -1.01
C ASN A 4 -18.63 4.63 -0.45
N PHE A 5 -18.66 5.71 -1.23
CA PHE A 5 -17.92 6.92 -0.94
C PHE A 5 -18.80 8.15 -1.20
N PRO A 6 -19.79 8.45 -0.34
CA PRO A 6 -20.72 9.55 -0.56
C PRO A 6 -20.03 10.92 -0.63
N ASN A 7 -18.89 11.08 0.06
CA ASN A 7 -18.14 12.34 0.08
C ASN A 7 -17.39 12.64 -1.22
N PHE A 8 -17.04 11.62 -2.03
CA PHE A 8 -16.31 11.83 -3.29
C PHE A 8 -17.15 12.48 -4.38
N MET A 9 -18.48 12.46 -4.26
CA MET A 9 -19.39 13.08 -5.22
C MET A 9 -19.43 14.61 -5.13
N ARG A 10 -18.99 15.18 -4.00
CA ARG A 10 -18.96 16.63 -3.80
C ARG A 10 -17.74 17.27 -4.45
N GLU A 11 -16.73 16.47 -4.79
CA GLU A 11 -15.46 16.93 -5.35
C GLU A 11 -15.30 16.37 -6.76
N LYS A 12 -14.74 17.17 -7.67
CA LYS A 12 -14.51 16.79 -9.08
C LYS A 12 -13.33 15.80 -9.20
N VAL A 13 -13.46 14.59 -8.66
CA VAL A 13 -12.41 13.55 -8.66
C VAL A 13 -12.53 12.66 -9.90
N THR A 14 -12.35 13.18 -11.11
CA THR A 14 -12.71 12.38 -12.30
C THR A 14 -12.02 12.80 -13.59
N GLN A 15 -10.69 12.89 -13.61
CA GLN A 15 -9.97 12.75 -14.89
C GLN A 15 -9.26 11.41 -14.91
N ILE A 16 -9.92 10.42 -15.52
CA ILE A 16 -9.31 9.13 -15.87
C ILE A 16 -8.66 9.32 -17.23
N GLN A 17 -7.37 8.99 -17.34
CA GLN A 17 -6.63 9.06 -18.60
C GLN A 17 -6.86 7.79 -19.42
N GLU A 18 -6.78 6.62 -18.78
CA GLU A 18 -6.86 5.34 -19.47
C GLU A 18 -7.44 4.27 -18.55
N THR A 19 -8.10 3.27 -19.13
CA THR A 19 -8.56 2.10 -18.39
C THR A 19 -8.47 0.87 -19.28
N GLN A 20 -7.85 -0.19 -18.78
CA GLN A 20 -7.65 -1.44 -19.52
C GLN A 20 -7.76 -2.67 -18.63
N ARG A 21 -8.09 -3.82 -19.24
CA ARG A 21 -8.06 -5.13 -18.56
C ARG A 21 -6.76 -5.85 -18.84
N VAL A 22 -6.11 -6.34 -17.78
CA VAL A 22 -4.81 -7.01 -17.86
C VAL A 22 -4.90 -8.44 -17.31
N PRO A 23 -4.37 -9.45 -18.05
CA PRO A 23 -3.76 -9.36 -19.38
C PRO A 23 -4.78 -9.12 -20.52
N ILE A 24 -4.35 -8.51 -21.62
CA ILE A 24 -5.22 -8.20 -22.79
C ILE A 24 -5.88 -9.47 -23.34
N LYS A 25 -5.13 -10.57 -23.41
CA LYS A 25 -5.63 -11.88 -23.84
C LYS A 25 -6.30 -12.61 -22.67
N ARG A 26 -7.53 -13.08 -22.89
CA ARG A 26 -8.26 -13.92 -21.92
C ARG A 26 -7.76 -15.36 -21.99
N LYS A 27 -7.36 -15.94 -20.86
CA LYS A 27 -7.14 -17.38 -20.74
C LYS A 27 -8.49 -18.06 -20.45
N PRO A 28 -8.97 -19.00 -21.29
CA PRO A 28 -10.31 -19.57 -21.16
C PRO A 28 -10.49 -20.36 -19.86
N LYS A 29 -9.43 -21.03 -19.36
CA LYS A 29 -9.45 -21.85 -18.14
C LYS A 29 -9.39 -21.07 -16.81
N ARG A 30 -9.33 -19.73 -16.83
CA ARG A 30 -9.20 -18.93 -15.59
C ARG A 30 -10.58 -18.55 -15.06
N PRO A 31 -11.01 -19.06 -13.88
CA PRO A 31 -12.34 -18.76 -13.33
C PRO A 31 -12.44 -17.33 -12.77
N ILE A 32 -11.30 -16.72 -12.43
CA ILE A 32 -11.22 -15.38 -11.84
C ILE A 32 -11.27 -14.31 -12.94
N SER A 33 -12.04 -13.24 -12.70
CA SER A 33 -12.05 -12.05 -13.56
C SER A 33 -10.66 -11.42 -13.69
N ARG A 34 -10.33 -10.88 -14.88
CA ARG A 34 -9.09 -10.14 -15.10
C ARG A 34 -9.04 -8.85 -14.28
N HIS A 35 -7.84 -8.46 -13.87
CA HIS A 35 -7.63 -7.17 -13.20
C HIS A 35 -7.92 -6.01 -14.16
N ILE A 36 -8.37 -4.90 -13.61
CA ILE A 36 -8.57 -3.64 -14.34
C ILE A 36 -7.50 -2.67 -13.84
N ILE A 37 -6.69 -2.15 -14.76
CA ILE A 37 -5.74 -1.07 -14.47
C ILE A 37 -6.39 0.23 -14.91
N ILE A 38 -6.44 1.19 -13.99
CA ILE A 38 -6.98 2.53 -14.23
C ILE A 38 -5.83 3.52 -14.06
N LYS A 39 -5.53 4.26 -15.13
CA LYS A 39 -4.56 5.35 -15.11
C LYS A 39 -5.29 6.66 -14.83
N MET A 40 -5.06 7.20 -13.64
CA MET A 40 -5.60 8.51 -13.25
C MET A 40 -4.75 9.62 -13.86
N ALA A 41 -5.37 10.72 -14.28
CA ALA A 41 -4.65 11.89 -14.79
C ALA A 41 -3.90 12.63 -13.68
N LYS A 42 -4.48 12.67 -12.46
CA LYS A 42 -3.87 13.30 -11.28
C LYS A 42 -3.48 12.25 -10.25
N PHE A 43 -2.27 12.35 -9.74
CA PHE A 43 -1.77 11.47 -8.68
C PHE A 43 -2.54 11.64 -7.36
N GLN A 44 -2.92 12.88 -7.02
CA GLN A 44 -3.69 13.19 -5.82
C GLN A 44 -5.04 12.44 -5.78
N ASP A 45 -5.73 12.35 -6.91
CA ASP A 45 -7.00 11.62 -7.02
C ASP A 45 -6.81 10.12 -6.78
N LYS A 46 -5.73 9.53 -7.35
CA LYS A 46 -5.35 8.13 -7.10
C LYS A 46 -5.12 7.87 -5.62
N GLU A 47 -4.32 8.70 -4.96
CA GLU A 47 -4.01 8.53 -3.53
C GLU A 47 -5.25 8.67 -2.67
N ARG A 48 -6.11 9.64 -2.99
CA ARG A 48 -7.36 9.87 -2.26
C ARG A 48 -8.29 8.66 -2.32
N ILE A 49 -8.51 8.10 -3.52
CA ILE A 49 -9.35 6.90 -3.71
C ILE A 49 -8.77 5.71 -2.93
N LEU A 50 -7.46 5.48 -3.02
CA LEU A 50 -6.80 4.39 -2.29
C LEU A 50 -6.87 4.58 -0.77
N LYS A 51 -6.77 5.82 -0.27
CA LYS A 51 -6.92 6.14 1.14
C LYS A 51 -8.34 5.83 1.62
N ALA A 52 -9.35 6.30 0.91
CA ALA A 52 -10.75 6.04 1.25
C ALA A 52 -11.09 4.55 1.20
N ALA A 53 -10.56 3.82 0.22
CA ALA A 53 -10.74 2.37 0.14
C ALA A 53 -10.14 1.63 1.35
N ARG A 54 -8.98 2.07 1.85
CA ARG A 54 -8.36 1.51 3.06
C ARG A 54 -9.15 1.83 4.32
N GLU A 55 -9.63 3.07 4.44
CA GLU A 55 -10.43 3.51 5.59
C GLU A 55 -11.76 2.76 5.65
N LYS A 56 -12.41 2.52 4.50
CA LYS A 56 -13.65 1.76 4.44
C LYS A 56 -13.45 0.25 4.67
N GLN A 57 -12.26 -0.28 4.35
CA GLN A 57 -11.87 -1.70 4.37
C GLN A 57 -12.62 -2.59 3.37
N GLU A 58 -13.93 -2.39 3.20
CA GLU A 58 -14.78 -3.14 2.28
C GLU A 58 -15.39 -2.21 1.22
N VAL A 59 -15.13 -2.53 -0.05
CA VAL A 59 -15.67 -1.79 -1.19
C VAL A 59 -16.55 -2.73 -1.99
N MET A 60 -17.82 -2.38 -2.16
CA MET A 60 -18.80 -3.23 -2.86
C MET A 60 -19.05 -2.72 -4.28
N TYR A 61 -19.23 -3.61 -5.23
CA TYR A 61 -19.71 -3.28 -6.57
C TYR A 61 -20.84 -4.22 -6.93
N LYS A 62 -22.06 -3.69 -7.06
CA LYS A 62 -23.26 -4.48 -7.37
C LYS A 62 -23.43 -5.68 -6.43
N GLY A 63 -23.25 -5.46 -5.13
CA GLY A 63 -23.36 -6.51 -4.11
C GLY A 63 -22.17 -7.48 -4.01
N ALA A 64 -21.09 -7.32 -4.79
CA ALA A 64 -19.88 -8.14 -4.69
C ALA A 64 -18.69 -7.33 -4.13
N PRO A 65 -17.88 -7.87 -3.20
CA PRO A 65 -16.72 -7.18 -2.68
C PRO A 65 -15.62 -7.09 -3.75
N ILE A 66 -15.03 -5.90 -3.86
CA ILE A 66 -13.91 -5.60 -4.75
C ILE A 66 -12.73 -5.06 -3.96
N ARG A 67 -11.52 -5.29 -4.48
CA ARG A 67 -10.27 -4.81 -3.87
C ARG A 67 -9.63 -3.77 -4.76
N LEU A 68 -9.32 -2.62 -4.18
CA LEU A 68 -8.57 -1.55 -4.83
C LEU A 68 -7.15 -1.54 -4.24
N ALA A 69 -6.15 -1.66 -5.12
CA ALA A 69 -4.75 -1.63 -4.75
C ALA A 69 -3.97 -0.76 -5.72
N ALA A 70 -2.82 -0.25 -5.27
CA ALA A 70 -1.88 0.42 -6.16
C ALA A 70 -1.18 -0.63 -7.03
N ASP A 71 -0.99 -0.28 -8.30
CA ASP A 71 -0.12 -1.03 -9.22
C ASP A 71 1.34 -0.64 -8.98
N PHE A 72 2.22 -1.64 -8.93
CA PHE A 72 3.65 -1.51 -8.64
C PHE A 72 4.46 -2.38 -9.60
N SER A 73 5.71 -2.00 -9.87
CA SER A 73 6.64 -2.86 -10.61
C SER A 73 6.95 -4.14 -9.80
N MET A 74 7.46 -5.16 -10.50
CA MET A 74 7.86 -6.41 -9.85
C MET A 74 8.93 -6.19 -8.78
N GLU A 75 9.90 -5.32 -9.03
CA GLU A 75 10.96 -4.96 -8.07
C GLU A 75 10.37 -4.34 -6.80
N THR A 76 9.50 -3.33 -6.94
CA THR A 76 8.85 -2.68 -5.80
C THR A 76 7.92 -3.64 -5.04
N LEU A 77 7.24 -4.55 -5.75
CA LEU A 77 6.43 -5.57 -5.10
C LEU A 77 7.28 -6.52 -4.25
N GLN A 78 8.45 -6.92 -4.75
CA GLN A 78 9.37 -7.80 -4.04
C GLN A 78 9.89 -7.12 -2.77
N ALA A 79 10.41 -5.90 -2.88
CA ALA A 79 10.90 -5.14 -1.73
C ALA A 79 9.80 -4.85 -0.70
N ARG A 80 8.55 -4.62 -1.14
CA ARG A 80 7.40 -4.50 -0.25
C ARG A 80 7.08 -5.78 0.50
N ARG A 81 7.19 -6.95 -0.13
CA ARG A 81 6.98 -8.26 0.55
C ARG A 81 8.02 -8.46 1.65
N GLU A 82 9.27 -8.18 1.34
CA GLU A 82 10.37 -8.24 2.29
C GLU A 82 10.18 -7.28 3.48
N SER A 83 9.70 -6.07 3.20
CA SER A 83 9.39 -5.09 4.23
C SER A 83 8.12 -5.43 5.02
N GLN A 84 7.23 -6.26 4.48
CA GLN A 84 5.96 -6.61 5.11
C GLN A 84 6.16 -7.45 6.37
N GLU A 85 7.10 -8.40 6.37
CA GLU A 85 7.42 -9.21 7.54
C GLU A 85 7.91 -8.32 8.69
N ILE A 86 8.85 -7.42 8.39
CA ILE A 86 9.38 -6.41 9.31
C ILE A 86 8.25 -5.50 9.83
N PHE A 87 7.38 -5.04 8.94
CA PHE A 87 6.23 -4.20 9.28
C PHE A 87 5.29 -4.88 10.27
N GLN A 88 4.99 -6.18 10.07
CA GLN A 88 4.12 -6.91 10.99
C GLN A 88 4.74 -7.03 12.39
N VAL A 89 6.03 -7.36 12.48
CA VAL A 89 6.71 -7.46 13.78
C VAL A 89 6.76 -6.11 14.49
N MET A 90 7.08 -5.03 13.77
CA MET A 90 7.04 -3.67 14.33
C MET A 90 5.65 -3.28 14.83
N ARG A 91 4.59 -3.70 14.12
CA ARG A 91 3.20 -3.46 14.54
C ARG A 91 2.86 -4.21 15.82
N ILE A 92 3.22 -5.49 15.92
CA ILE A 92 3.01 -6.32 17.12
C ILE A 92 3.73 -5.72 18.33
N ARG A 93 4.93 -5.17 18.10
CA ARG A 93 5.74 -4.55 19.13
C ARG A 93 5.38 -3.08 19.43
N GLY A 94 4.27 -2.56 18.88
CA GLY A 94 3.74 -1.24 19.22
C GLY A 94 4.44 -0.04 18.58
N LEU A 95 5.34 -0.23 17.61
CA LEU A 95 6.16 0.85 17.01
C LEU A 95 5.41 1.72 15.97
N GLN A 96 4.12 1.47 15.76
CA GLN A 96 3.24 2.18 14.80
C GLN A 96 3.92 2.44 13.43
N PRO A 97 4.42 1.39 12.74
CA PRO A 97 5.12 1.57 11.48
C PRO A 97 4.19 2.11 10.40
N ARG A 98 4.73 2.89 9.47
CA ARG A 98 4.02 3.36 8.26
C ARG A 98 4.82 3.00 7.02
N LEU A 99 4.15 2.37 6.04
CA LEU A 99 4.73 2.04 4.75
C LEU A 99 4.41 3.15 3.74
N LEU A 100 5.42 3.90 3.35
CA LEU A 100 5.35 5.00 2.40
C LEU A 100 5.62 4.51 0.96
N TYR A 101 5.22 5.32 -0.02
CA TYR A 101 5.53 5.07 -1.42
C TYR A 101 7.01 5.37 -1.72
N PRO A 102 7.71 4.58 -2.57
CA PRO A 102 7.29 3.31 -3.16
C PRO A 102 7.42 2.13 -2.19
N GLU A 103 8.47 2.05 -1.38
CA GLU A 103 8.70 0.96 -0.39
C GLU A 103 9.30 1.45 0.94
N ARG A 104 9.25 2.76 1.22
CA ARG A 104 9.94 3.33 2.40
C ARG A 104 9.23 2.94 3.68
N LEU A 105 9.92 2.24 4.58
CA LEU A 105 9.39 1.92 5.89
C LEU A 105 9.73 3.06 6.86
N SER A 106 8.73 3.60 7.54
CA SER A 106 8.91 4.69 8.50
C SER A 106 8.41 4.30 9.88
N ILE A 107 9.16 4.72 10.90
CA ILE A 107 8.91 4.39 12.30
C ILE A 107 9.00 5.68 13.11
N LYS A 108 8.10 5.81 14.09
CA LYS A 108 8.15 6.88 15.07
C LYS A 108 9.00 6.43 16.26
N ILE A 109 10.13 7.10 16.49
CA ILE A 109 11.04 6.81 17.60
C ILE A 109 11.20 8.11 18.38
N GLU A 110 10.81 8.13 19.66
CA GLU A 110 10.96 9.31 20.56
C GLU A 110 10.45 10.63 19.95
N GLY A 111 9.33 10.57 19.21
CA GLY A 111 8.75 11.74 18.57
C GLY A 111 9.32 12.09 17.18
N GLN A 112 10.48 11.55 16.80
CA GLN A 112 11.03 11.71 15.45
C GLN A 112 10.55 10.60 14.51
N ILE A 113 10.15 10.97 13.30
CA ILE A 113 9.81 10.01 12.24
C ILE A 113 11.07 9.77 11.41
N ARG A 114 11.58 8.54 11.44
CA ARG A 114 12.69 8.11 10.59
C ARG A 114 12.16 7.23 9.46
N SER A 115 12.56 7.52 8.23
CA SER A 115 12.22 6.72 7.05
C SER A 115 13.44 6.00 6.52
N SER A 116 13.34 4.69 6.36
CA SER A 116 14.39 3.84 5.79
C SER A 116 13.94 3.35 4.40
N PRO A 117 14.73 3.60 3.34
CA PRO A 117 14.43 3.06 2.01
C PRO A 117 14.66 1.56 1.90
N ASN A 118 15.62 1.00 2.64
CA ASN A 118 16.03 -0.40 2.53
C ASN A 118 16.35 -1.01 3.90
N LYS A 119 16.53 -2.34 3.94
CA LYS A 119 16.87 -3.06 5.17
C LYS A 119 18.20 -2.61 5.78
N SER A 120 19.20 -2.25 4.98
CA SER A 120 20.51 -1.81 5.49
C SER A 120 20.42 -0.46 6.22
N SER A 121 19.76 0.54 5.65
CA SER A 121 19.52 1.81 6.36
C SER A 121 18.66 1.63 7.61
N LEU A 122 17.75 0.65 7.62
CA LEU A 122 17.01 0.29 8.82
C LEU A 122 17.93 -0.31 9.89
N LYS A 123 18.89 -1.18 9.51
CA LYS A 123 19.92 -1.69 10.44
C LYS A 123 20.72 -0.56 11.08
N GLU A 124 21.21 0.38 10.27
CA GLU A 124 21.96 1.55 10.74
C GLU A 124 21.15 2.41 11.72
N HIS A 125 19.85 2.61 11.46
CA HIS A 125 18.98 3.33 12.39
C HIS A 125 18.73 2.58 13.69
N THR A 126 18.69 1.24 13.64
CA THR A 126 18.47 0.40 14.82
C THR A 126 19.73 0.18 15.64
N SER A 127 20.92 0.22 15.03
CA SER A 127 22.19 0.03 15.76
C SER A 127 22.46 1.16 16.76
N THR A 128 21.93 2.36 16.51
CA THR A 128 22.00 3.47 17.48
C THR A 128 21.18 3.19 18.75
N LYS A 129 20.26 2.21 18.72
CA LYS A 129 19.30 1.96 19.81
C LYS A 129 19.18 0.46 20.12
N PRO A 130 19.84 -0.03 21.19
CA PRO A 130 19.92 -1.46 21.48
C PRO A 130 18.55 -2.11 21.69
N ALA A 131 17.58 -1.41 22.30
CA ALA A 131 16.22 -1.92 22.45
C ALA A 131 15.53 -2.19 21.11
N LEU A 132 15.67 -1.28 20.12
CA LEU A 132 15.09 -1.48 18.79
C LEU A 132 15.81 -2.57 18.01
N GLN A 133 17.13 -2.69 18.18
CA GLN A 133 17.93 -3.75 17.57
C GLN A 133 17.52 -5.13 18.10
N GLU A 134 17.35 -5.27 19.42
CA GLU A 134 16.85 -6.50 20.04
C GLU A 134 15.44 -6.83 19.54
N MET A 135 14.61 -5.79 19.35
CA MET A 135 13.27 -5.95 18.83
C MET A 135 13.20 -6.41 17.36
N LEU A 136 14.25 -6.21 16.58
CA LEU A 136 14.27 -6.57 15.16
C LEU A 136 15.32 -7.66 14.87
N LYS A 137 15.85 -8.27 15.92
CA LYS A 137 16.82 -9.37 15.84
C LYS A 137 16.23 -10.55 15.07
N GLY A 138 16.97 -11.03 14.07
CA GLY A 138 16.56 -12.14 13.20
C GLY A 138 15.75 -11.75 11.96
N LEU A 139 15.29 -10.50 11.85
CA LEU A 139 14.58 -9.98 10.67
C LEU A 139 15.44 -9.06 9.81
N LEU A 140 16.43 -8.43 10.45
CA LEU A 140 17.37 -7.53 9.82
C LEU A 140 18.61 -8.26 9.35
#